data_AF-A0A7L2ZK81-F1
#
_entry.id   AF-A0A7L2ZK81-F1
#
_cell.length_a   1.000
_cell.length_b   1.000
_cell.length_c   1.000
_cell.angle_alpha   90.00
_cell.angle_beta   90.00
_cell.angle_gamma   90.00
#
_symmetry.space_group_name_H-M   'P 1'
#
loop_
_entity.id
_entity.type
_entity.pdbx_description
1 polymer ?
#
loop_
_entity_poly.entity_id
_entity_poly.type
_entity_poly.pdbx_seq_one_letter_code
_entity_poly.pdbx_strand_id
1 'polypeptide(L)'
;VMMEAVEGLSGRPQLLPWGAGIIAVLLTIVTVWSLPSLMEYWRQWRMMKSIPGVGSCYPLVGNTLLFERKGEDFFKQIQFYSEQFRSWPLFKLWIGPVPVMFLYHPESVEVILNSSKHIEKSYLYKFLHPWLGTGLLTSTGDKWRSRRKMITPTFHFAILSDFLEVMNEQGNILVKKLEKHVDKEPFDVFMDITLCALDIICETAMGRNVGAQKNKDSEYVSAIYRMSDLIQRRQMSPWLWPDFLFALFKAGREHRRKLNILHNFTDTVIAEKAEELKNTQQKKHDNDGNSEESGSKKRKAFLDMLLNATDDEGKKLSYKDIREEVDTFMFE
;
A
#
# COMPACT_ATOMS: atom_id res chain seq x y z
N VAL A 1 -52.40 27.48 -50.86
CA VAL A 1 -52.25 26.53 -49.73
C VAL A 1 -51.27 25.36 -50.04
N MET A 2 -50.69 25.24 -51.25
CA MET A 2 -49.56 24.32 -51.50
C MET A 2 -48.31 25.06 -52.02
N MET A 3 -47.92 26.16 -51.35
CA MET A 3 -46.63 26.83 -51.63
C MET A 3 -45.96 27.38 -50.36
N GLU A 4 -46.33 26.88 -49.17
CA GLU A 4 -45.68 27.25 -47.90
C GLU A 4 -45.14 26.03 -47.12
N ALA A 5 -45.18 24.83 -47.71
CA ALA A 5 -44.72 23.61 -47.04
C ALA A 5 -43.33 23.12 -47.47
N VAL A 6 -42.62 23.85 -48.35
CA VAL A 6 -41.33 23.39 -48.91
C VAL A 6 -40.13 24.26 -48.51
N GLU A 7 -40.33 25.42 -47.88
CA GLU A 7 -39.21 26.29 -47.45
C GLU A 7 -38.75 26.09 -45.99
N GLY A 8 -39.25 25.06 -45.29
CA GLY A 8 -38.91 24.80 -43.88
C GLY A 8 -37.74 23.84 -43.61
N LEU A 9 -37.14 23.22 -44.64
CA LEU A 9 -36.18 22.10 -44.45
C LEU A 9 -34.81 22.28 -45.11
N SER A 10 -34.46 23.47 -45.60
CA SER A 10 -33.16 23.74 -46.25
C SER A 10 -32.10 24.36 -45.31
N GLY A 11 -32.29 24.28 -43.99
CA GLY A 11 -31.48 24.99 -43.00
C GLY A 11 -30.49 24.16 -42.15
N ARG A 12 -29.98 23.01 -42.62
CA ARG A 12 -28.87 22.30 -41.93
C ARG A 12 -27.94 21.59 -42.92
N PRO A 13 -26.82 22.21 -43.34
CA PRO A 13 -25.60 21.40 -43.44
C PRO A 13 -24.30 22.23 -43.36
N GLN A 14 -23.79 22.53 -42.16
CA GLN A 14 -22.37 22.93 -42.02
C GLN A 14 -21.67 22.39 -40.76
N LEU A 15 -22.39 21.89 -39.74
CA LEU A 15 -21.75 21.37 -38.52
C LEU A 15 -21.23 19.93 -38.63
N LEU A 16 -21.79 19.11 -39.52
CA LEU A 16 -21.41 17.70 -39.71
C LEU A 16 -19.98 17.48 -40.24
N PRO A 17 -19.51 18.18 -41.31
CA PRO A 17 -18.16 17.94 -41.84
C PRO A 17 -17.05 18.46 -40.89
N TRP A 18 -17.32 19.53 -40.14
CA TRP A 18 -16.40 20.03 -39.11
C TRP A 18 -16.32 19.09 -37.92
N GLY A 19 -17.45 18.51 -37.49
CA GLY A 19 -17.47 17.46 -36.47
C GLY A 19 -16.70 16.20 -36.89
N ALA A 20 -16.86 15.75 -38.14
CA ALA A 20 -16.11 14.62 -38.68
C ALA A 20 -14.60 14.89 -38.74
N GLY A 21 -14.20 16.11 -39.14
CA GLY A 21 -12.80 16.53 -39.14
C GLY A 21 -12.18 16.56 -37.74
N ILE A 22 -12.90 17.09 -36.74
CA ILE A 22 -12.45 17.10 -35.34
C ILE A 22 -12.31 15.66 -34.79
N ILE A 23 -13.29 14.79 -35.06
CA ILE A 23 -13.21 13.38 -34.64
C ILE A 23 -12.03 12.68 -35.31
N ALA A 24 -11.79 12.91 -36.60
CA ALA A 24 -10.65 12.32 -37.30
C ALA A 24 -9.31 12.79 -36.70
N VAL A 25 -9.16 14.09 -36.39
CA VAL A 25 -7.95 14.63 -35.73
C VAL A 25 -7.80 14.06 -34.32
N LEU A 26 -8.88 13.92 -33.55
CA LEU A 26 -8.81 13.30 -32.22
C LEU A 26 -8.39 11.82 -32.32
N LEU A 27 -8.92 11.08 -33.28
CA LEU A 27 -8.53 9.68 -33.52
C LEU A 27 -7.07 9.57 -33.98
N THR A 28 -6.59 10.45 -34.87
CA THR A 28 -5.18 10.43 -35.28
C THR A 28 -4.26 10.76 -34.11
N ILE A 29 -4.60 11.74 -33.28
CA ILE A 29 -3.83 12.06 -32.06
C ILE A 29 -3.82 10.85 -31.11
N VAL A 30 -4.98 10.22 -30.85
CA VAL A 30 -5.06 9.04 -29.97
C VAL A 30 -4.26 7.87 -30.53
N THR A 31 -4.31 7.61 -31.83
CA THR A 31 -3.54 6.52 -32.47
C THR A 31 -2.04 6.79 -32.41
N VAL A 32 -1.58 8.00 -32.73
CA VAL A 32 -0.16 8.38 -32.65
C VAL A 32 0.34 8.31 -31.21
N TRP A 33 -0.47 8.75 -30.24
CA TRP A 33 -0.10 8.71 -28.82
C TRP A 33 -0.08 7.28 -28.24
N SER A 34 -0.96 6.39 -28.72
CA SER A 34 -1.01 4.98 -28.28
C SER A 34 -0.01 4.07 -28.99
N LEU A 35 0.50 4.45 -30.17
CA LEU A 35 1.42 3.64 -30.97
C LEU A 35 2.67 3.18 -30.20
N PRO A 36 3.40 4.06 -29.48
CA PRO A 36 4.58 3.65 -28.72
C PRO A 36 4.26 2.64 -27.63
N SER A 37 3.15 2.84 -26.91
CA SER A 37 2.70 1.93 -25.86
C SER A 37 2.33 0.57 -26.42
N LEU A 38 1.67 0.54 -27.59
CA LEU A 38 1.33 -0.69 -28.28
C LEU A 38 2.59 -1.41 -28.78
N MET A 39 3.55 -0.69 -29.35
CA MET A 39 4.84 -1.24 -29.78
C MET A 39 5.62 -1.84 -28.60
N GLU A 40 5.66 -1.14 -27.46
CA GLU A 40 6.29 -1.65 -26.24
C GLU A 40 5.61 -2.92 -25.74
N TYR A 41 4.27 -2.93 -25.71
CA TYR A 41 3.49 -4.10 -25.34
C TYR A 41 3.81 -5.29 -26.26
N TRP A 42 3.82 -5.09 -27.59
CA TRP A 42 4.20 -6.15 -28.54
C TRP A 42 5.64 -6.62 -28.35
N ARG A 43 6.57 -5.70 -28.04
CA ARG A 43 7.97 -6.03 -27.74
C ARG A 43 8.06 -6.94 -26.52
N GLN A 44 7.40 -6.55 -25.41
CA GLN A 44 7.32 -7.38 -24.21
C GLN A 44 6.70 -8.74 -24.50
N TRP A 45 5.58 -8.78 -25.23
CA TRP A 45 4.92 -10.03 -25.59
C TRP A 45 5.83 -10.98 -26.38
N ARG A 46 6.66 -10.44 -27.29
CA ARG A 46 7.69 -11.20 -28.02
C ARG A 46 8.82 -11.69 -27.11
N MET A 47 9.37 -10.81 -26.27
CA MET A 47 10.45 -11.17 -25.34
C MET A 47 10.02 -12.26 -24.36
N MET A 48 8.78 -12.20 -23.90
CA MET A 48 8.26 -13.15 -22.93
C MET A 48 7.98 -14.52 -23.55
N LYS A 49 7.98 -14.72 -24.87
CA LYS A 49 7.62 -16.02 -25.50
C LYS A 49 8.48 -17.19 -25.04
N SER A 50 9.77 -16.96 -24.76
CA SER A 50 10.71 -18.01 -24.33
C SER A 50 10.49 -18.49 -22.90
N ILE A 51 9.78 -17.71 -22.07
CA ILE A 51 9.56 -18.01 -20.66
C ILE A 51 8.31 -18.89 -20.51
N PRO A 52 8.36 -19.99 -19.75
CA PRO A 52 7.19 -20.83 -19.49
C PRO A 52 6.09 -20.04 -18.77
N GLY A 53 4.83 -20.34 -19.07
CA GLY A 53 3.68 -19.67 -18.46
C GLY A 53 2.46 -20.56 -18.42
N VAL A 54 1.45 -20.13 -17.65
CA VAL A 54 0.23 -20.91 -17.42
C VAL A 54 -0.80 -20.66 -18.52
N GLY A 55 -1.28 -21.74 -19.13
CA GLY A 55 -2.53 -21.79 -19.89
C GLY A 55 -2.70 -20.73 -20.99
N SER A 56 -3.95 -20.45 -21.33
CA SER A 56 -4.33 -19.42 -22.31
C SER A 56 -4.14 -18.02 -21.73
N CYS A 57 -3.41 -17.17 -22.45
CA CYS A 57 -3.20 -15.76 -22.12
C CYS A 57 -3.93 -14.88 -23.12
N TYR A 58 -4.87 -14.05 -22.67
CA TYR A 58 -5.58 -13.10 -23.52
C TYR A 58 -4.86 -11.74 -23.52
N PRO A 59 -4.73 -11.04 -24.67
CA PRO A 59 -3.91 -9.82 -24.73
C PRO A 59 -4.30 -8.70 -23.76
N LEU A 60 -5.59 -8.52 -23.45
CA LEU A 60 -6.06 -7.43 -22.58
C LEU A 60 -6.24 -7.84 -21.12
N VAL A 61 -6.58 -9.10 -20.88
CA VAL A 61 -6.96 -9.61 -19.56
C VAL A 61 -5.86 -10.50 -18.96
N GLY A 62 -4.91 -10.93 -19.78
CA GLY A 62 -3.82 -11.82 -19.39
C GLY A 62 -4.34 -13.16 -18.92
N ASN A 63 -3.85 -13.59 -17.76
CA ASN A 63 -4.26 -14.78 -17.02
C ASN A 63 -5.27 -14.47 -15.90
N THR A 64 -5.73 -13.22 -15.76
CA THR A 64 -6.50 -12.80 -14.57
C THR A 64 -7.88 -13.45 -14.41
N LEU A 65 -8.39 -14.11 -15.45
CA LEU A 65 -9.60 -14.93 -15.36
C LEU A 65 -9.36 -16.28 -14.67
N LEU A 66 -8.10 -16.74 -14.65
CA LEU A 66 -7.69 -17.97 -13.97
C LEU A 66 -7.37 -17.73 -12.50
N PHE A 67 -7.20 -16.47 -12.08
CA PHE A 67 -6.75 -16.16 -10.73
C PHE A 67 -7.84 -16.38 -9.71
N GLU A 68 -7.47 -17.09 -8.64
CA GLU A 68 -8.28 -17.15 -7.44
C GLU A 68 -8.44 -15.75 -6.84
N ARG A 69 -9.65 -15.45 -6.35
CA ARG A 69 -10.01 -14.10 -5.90
C ARG A 69 -9.71 -13.85 -4.43
N LYS A 70 -9.60 -14.91 -3.63
CA LYS A 70 -9.22 -14.84 -2.22
C LYS A 70 -7.70 -14.95 -2.11
N GLY A 71 -7.10 -14.20 -1.18
CA GLY A 71 -5.64 -14.16 -1.03
C GLY A 71 -5.01 -15.52 -0.70
N GLU A 72 -5.63 -16.29 0.20
CA GLU A 72 -5.17 -17.64 0.56
C GLU A 72 -5.21 -18.60 -0.63
N ASP A 73 -6.32 -18.64 -1.36
CA ASP A 73 -6.49 -19.52 -2.52
C ASP A 73 -5.55 -19.12 -3.65
N PHE A 74 -5.32 -17.81 -3.85
CA PHE A 74 -4.33 -17.31 -4.80
C PHE A 74 -2.91 -17.73 -4.40
N PHE A 75 -2.56 -17.66 -3.12
CA PHE A 75 -1.26 -18.12 -2.65
C PHE A 75 -1.06 -19.62 -2.92
N LYS A 76 -2.05 -20.46 -2.59
CA LYS A 76 -2.03 -21.90 -2.91
C LYS A 76 -1.93 -22.15 -4.40
N GLN A 77 -2.62 -21.36 -5.23
CA GLN A 77 -2.53 -21.43 -6.67
C GLN A 77 -1.11 -21.13 -7.18
N ILE A 78 -0.44 -20.11 -6.64
CA ILE A 78 0.95 -19.81 -6.99
C ILE A 78 1.91 -20.93 -6.53
N GLN A 79 1.69 -21.52 -5.36
CA GLN A 79 2.47 -22.68 -4.91
C GLN A 79 2.30 -23.87 -5.88
N PHE A 80 1.07 -24.16 -6.28
CA PHE A 80 0.78 -25.20 -7.27
C PHE A 80 1.50 -24.95 -8.59
N TYR A 81 1.44 -23.73 -9.15
CA TYR A 81 2.17 -23.40 -10.37
C TYR A 81 3.70 -23.50 -10.19
N SER A 82 4.22 -23.09 -9.04
CA SER A 82 5.66 -23.20 -8.74
C SER A 82 6.12 -24.66 -8.74
N GLU A 83 5.31 -25.57 -8.21
CA GLU A 83 5.58 -27.02 -8.28
C GLU A 83 5.42 -27.57 -9.70
N GLN A 84 4.42 -27.13 -10.46
CA GLN A 84 4.26 -27.55 -11.86
C GLN A 84 5.44 -27.15 -12.75
N PHE A 85 5.99 -25.94 -12.52
CA PHE A 85 7.13 -25.43 -13.28
C PHE A 85 8.47 -25.68 -12.61
N ARG A 86 8.55 -26.53 -11.58
CA ARG A 86 9.75 -26.74 -10.74
C ARG A 86 11.06 -26.97 -11.51
N SER A 87 10.99 -27.59 -12.70
CA SER A 87 12.17 -27.82 -13.56
C SER A 87 12.73 -26.55 -14.22
N TRP A 88 11.97 -25.45 -14.19
CA TRP A 88 12.35 -24.16 -14.73
C TRP A 88 12.72 -23.22 -13.58
N PRO A 89 13.65 -22.26 -13.80
CA PRO A 89 14.06 -21.31 -12.77
C PRO A 89 12.96 -20.31 -12.37
N LEU A 90 12.02 -20.08 -13.29
CA LEU A 90 10.95 -19.11 -13.17
C LEU A 90 9.80 -19.46 -14.11
N PHE A 91 8.63 -18.89 -13.86
CA PHE A 91 7.52 -18.85 -14.82
C PHE A 91 6.91 -17.45 -14.90
N LYS A 92 6.10 -17.20 -15.93
CA LYS A 92 5.37 -15.93 -16.10
C LYS A 92 3.87 -16.10 -15.97
N LEU A 93 3.21 -15.03 -15.52
CA LEU A 93 1.79 -14.78 -15.67
C LEU A 93 1.58 -13.37 -16.24
N TRP A 94 0.43 -13.13 -16.85
CA TRP A 94 0.02 -11.80 -17.29
C TRP A 94 -1.11 -11.27 -16.43
N ILE A 95 -0.94 -10.08 -15.87
CA ILE A 95 -1.99 -9.34 -15.17
C ILE A 95 -2.44 -8.23 -16.10
N GLY A 96 -3.45 -8.52 -16.91
CA GLY A 96 -3.83 -7.66 -18.04
C GLY A 96 -2.65 -7.49 -19.00
N PRO A 97 -2.20 -6.25 -19.30
CA PRO A 97 -1.08 -6.01 -20.19
C PRO A 97 0.29 -6.11 -19.50
N VAL A 98 0.37 -6.40 -18.19
CA VAL A 98 1.62 -6.40 -17.43
C VAL A 98 2.10 -7.84 -17.19
N PRO A 99 3.29 -8.23 -17.69
CA PRO A 99 3.87 -9.52 -17.36
C PRO A 99 4.44 -9.51 -15.93
N VAL A 100 4.19 -10.58 -15.18
CA VAL A 100 4.72 -10.83 -13.84
C VAL A 100 5.51 -12.13 -13.87
N MET A 101 6.78 -12.07 -13.46
CA MET A 101 7.65 -13.24 -13.35
C MET A 101 7.70 -13.72 -11.91
N PHE A 102 7.53 -15.02 -11.72
CA PHE A 102 7.65 -15.70 -10.44
C PHE A 102 8.97 -16.45 -10.44
N LEU A 103 9.88 -16.01 -9.56
CA LEU A 103 11.20 -16.61 -9.35
C LEU A 103 11.16 -17.35 -8.02
N TYR A 104 11.57 -18.62 -8.02
CA TYR A 104 11.52 -19.49 -6.84
C TYR A 104 12.76 -20.39 -6.72
N HIS A 105 13.66 -20.38 -7.71
CA HIS A 105 14.99 -20.97 -7.55
C HIS A 105 15.94 -19.95 -6.90
N PRO A 106 16.70 -20.33 -5.86
CA PRO A 106 17.60 -19.42 -5.15
C PRO A 106 18.55 -18.66 -6.07
N GLU A 107 19.14 -19.33 -7.06
CA GLU A 107 20.11 -18.75 -7.99
C GLU A 107 19.49 -17.63 -8.84
N SER A 108 18.21 -17.77 -9.20
CA SER A 108 17.49 -16.75 -9.98
C SER A 108 17.07 -15.58 -9.10
N VAL A 109 16.60 -15.87 -7.88
CA VAL A 109 16.21 -14.86 -6.90
C VAL A 109 17.41 -14.00 -6.50
N GLU A 110 18.58 -14.61 -6.30
CA GLU A 110 19.82 -13.94 -5.92
C GLU A 110 20.23 -12.85 -6.91
N VAL A 111 20.12 -13.12 -8.23
CA VAL A 111 20.45 -12.14 -9.28
C VAL A 111 19.64 -10.86 -9.14
N ILE A 112 18.36 -10.96 -8.76
CA ILE A 112 17.49 -9.79 -8.59
C ILE A 112 17.77 -9.10 -7.26
N LEU A 113 17.89 -9.85 -6.15
CA LEU A 113 18.07 -9.26 -4.82
C LEU A 113 19.45 -8.62 -4.61
N ASN A 114 20.49 -9.10 -5.31
CA ASN A 114 21.83 -8.49 -5.29
C ASN A 114 21.98 -7.33 -6.29
N SER A 115 20.97 -7.05 -7.12
CA SER A 115 21.04 -6.00 -8.12
C SER A 115 20.87 -4.62 -7.51
N SER A 116 21.84 -3.72 -7.72
CA SER A 116 21.70 -2.30 -7.43
C SER A 116 20.92 -1.52 -8.50
N LYS A 117 20.55 -2.17 -9.62
CA LYS A 117 19.80 -1.57 -10.72
C LYS A 117 18.30 -1.79 -10.59
N HIS A 118 17.88 -2.97 -10.15
CA HIS A 118 16.47 -3.37 -10.07
C HIS A 118 15.91 -3.20 -8.66
N ILE A 119 16.02 -1.99 -8.12
CA ILE A 119 15.63 -1.66 -6.73
C ILE A 119 14.24 -1.04 -6.61
N GLU A 120 13.59 -0.74 -7.74
CA GLU A 120 12.26 -0.14 -7.75
C GLU A 120 11.15 -1.16 -7.57
N LYS A 121 10.11 -0.77 -6.84
CA LYS A 121 8.92 -1.60 -6.67
C LYS A 121 8.12 -1.69 -7.97
N SER A 122 7.42 -2.81 -8.15
CA SER A 122 6.59 -3.02 -9.34
C SER A 122 5.42 -2.04 -9.40
N TYR A 123 4.84 -1.87 -10.58
CA TYR A 123 3.64 -1.05 -10.81
C TYR A 123 2.49 -1.38 -9.84
N LEU A 124 2.40 -2.62 -9.35
CA LEU A 124 1.35 -3.04 -8.41
C LEU A 124 1.41 -2.32 -7.06
N TYR A 125 2.57 -1.77 -6.67
CA TYR A 125 2.69 -0.94 -5.46
C TYR A 125 2.02 0.43 -5.62
N LYS A 126 1.73 0.89 -6.84
CA LYS A 126 0.99 2.13 -7.07
C LYS A 126 -0.40 2.11 -6.42
N PHE A 127 -1.00 0.93 -6.25
CA PHE A 127 -2.29 0.78 -5.57
C PHE A 127 -2.21 0.99 -4.06
N LEU A 128 -1.02 0.94 -3.46
CA LEU A 128 -0.76 1.28 -2.05
C LEU A 128 -0.51 2.77 -1.85
N HIS A 129 -0.10 3.52 -2.88
CA HIS A 129 0.23 4.95 -2.77
C HIS A 129 -0.90 5.83 -2.19
N PRO A 130 -2.20 5.60 -2.49
CA PRO A 130 -3.26 6.38 -1.86
C PRO A 130 -3.27 6.24 -0.34
N TRP A 131 -2.85 5.09 0.18
CA TRP A 131 -2.77 4.82 1.61
C TRP A 131 -1.42 5.23 2.18
N LEU A 132 -0.33 4.60 1.73
CA LEU A 132 1.00 4.72 2.34
C LEU A 132 1.84 5.88 1.76
N GLY A 133 1.33 6.54 0.71
CA GLY A 133 2.09 7.50 -0.08
C GLY A 133 3.39 6.92 -0.63
N THR A 134 4.46 7.68 -0.50
CA THR A 134 5.82 7.31 -0.92
C THR A 134 6.75 7.18 0.29
N GLY A 135 6.29 6.45 1.32
CA GLY A 135 7.08 6.11 2.51
C GLY A 135 8.17 5.06 2.23
N LEU A 136 8.77 4.50 3.29
CA LEU A 136 9.90 3.58 3.18
C LEU A 136 9.64 2.35 2.29
N LEU A 137 8.41 1.84 2.24
CA LEU A 137 8.05 0.65 1.46
C LEU A 137 7.97 0.92 -0.05
N THR A 138 7.42 2.08 -0.43
CA THR A 138 7.02 2.40 -1.83
C THR A 138 7.94 3.42 -2.50
N SER A 139 8.74 4.16 -1.73
CA SER A 139 9.73 5.10 -2.28
C SER A 139 10.89 4.39 -2.98
N THR A 140 11.56 5.14 -3.86
CA THR A 140 12.74 4.69 -4.61
C THR A 140 13.85 5.75 -4.55
N GLY A 141 15.03 5.41 -5.06
CA GLY A 141 16.15 6.33 -5.23
C GLY A 141 16.61 7.00 -3.93
N ASP A 142 16.94 8.29 -4.02
CA ASP A 142 17.52 9.05 -2.90
C ASP A 142 16.52 9.29 -1.77
N LYS A 143 15.22 9.43 -2.08
CA LYS A 143 14.18 9.51 -1.03
C LYS A 143 14.24 8.25 -0.17
N TRP A 144 14.19 7.06 -0.78
CA TRP A 144 14.26 5.80 -0.02
C TRP A 144 15.54 5.69 0.80
N ARG A 145 16.70 6.03 0.23
CA ARG A 145 17.99 5.97 0.94
C ARG A 145 18.01 6.86 2.17
N SER A 146 17.57 8.11 2.01
CA SER A 146 17.51 9.09 3.10
C SER A 146 16.56 8.62 4.21
N ARG A 147 15.35 8.16 3.86
CA ARG A 147 14.38 7.61 4.81
C ARG A 147 14.92 6.40 5.55
N ARG A 148 15.53 5.45 4.84
CA ARG A 148 16.09 4.25 5.46
C ARG A 148 17.23 4.57 6.41
N LYS A 149 18.14 5.47 6.04
CA LYS A 149 19.23 5.93 6.91
C LYS A 149 18.71 6.57 8.20
N MET A 150 17.67 7.40 8.09
CA MET A 150 17.02 8.07 9.22
C MET A 150 16.31 7.10 10.16
N ILE A 151 15.64 6.09 9.62
CA ILE A 151 14.78 5.17 10.37
C ILE A 151 15.54 3.98 10.96
N THR A 152 16.56 3.46 10.29
CA THR A 152 17.31 2.27 10.76
C THR A 152 17.78 2.33 12.23
N PRO A 153 18.25 3.48 12.77
CA PRO A 153 18.65 3.59 14.18
C PRO A 153 17.53 3.26 15.17
N THR A 154 16.25 3.42 14.81
CA THR A 154 15.11 3.14 15.70
C THR A 154 14.94 1.65 15.98
N PHE A 155 15.54 0.79 15.15
CA PHE A 155 15.52 -0.66 15.28
C PHE A 155 16.80 -1.21 15.93
N HIS A 156 17.63 -0.35 16.52
CA HIS A 156 18.81 -0.78 17.25
C HIS A 156 18.42 -1.50 18.56
N PHE A 157 19.15 -2.56 18.93
CA PHE A 157 18.85 -3.43 20.08
C PHE A 157 18.61 -2.69 21.41
N ALA A 158 19.31 -1.57 21.62
CA ALA A 158 19.13 -0.73 22.80
C ALA A 158 17.71 -0.16 22.91
N ILE A 159 17.09 0.22 21.79
CA ILE A 159 15.71 0.72 21.74
C ILE A 159 14.72 -0.43 21.81
N LEU A 160 15.01 -1.53 21.11
CA LEU A 160 14.16 -2.73 21.15
C LEU A 160 14.03 -3.32 22.57
N SER A 161 15.06 -3.15 23.41
CA SER A 161 15.00 -3.57 24.83
C SER A 161 13.93 -2.81 25.61
N ASP A 162 13.70 -1.54 25.30
CA ASP A 162 12.63 -0.74 25.92
C ASP A 162 11.23 -1.21 25.47
N PHE A 163 11.13 -1.89 24.32
CA PHE A 163 9.87 -2.42 23.80
C PHE A 163 9.45 -3.74 24.46
N LEU A 164 10.37 -4.46 25.10
CA LEU A 164 10.07 -5.74 25.76
C LEU A 164 8.99 -5.61 26.84
N GLU A 165 8.96 -4.49 27.56
CA GLU A 165 7.93 -4.26 28.57
C GLU A 165 6.53 -4.20 27.95
N VAL A 166 6.38 -3.48 26.83
CA VAL A 166 5.13 -3.39 26.07
C VAL A 166 4.75 -4.75 25.47
N MET A 167 5.72 -5.46 24.89
CA MET A 167 5.49 -6.80 24.33
C MET A 167 5.00 -7.77 25.41
N ASN A 168 5.58 -7.72 26.61
CA ASN A 168 5.16 -8.54 27.74
C ASN A 168 3.77 -8.14 28.26
N GLU A 169 3.47 -6.84 28.37
CA GLU A 169 2.15 -6.36 28.80
C GLU A 169 1.05 -6.82 27.83
N GLN A 170 1.23 -6.59 26.53
CA GLN A 170 0.25 -7.00 25.51
C GLN A 170 0.19 -8.52 25.35
N GLY A 171 1.33 -9.21 25.47
CA GLY A 171 1.41 -10.66 25.49
C GLY A 171 0.63 -11.28 26.66
N ASN A 172 0.72 -10.70 27.86
CA ASN A 172 -0.06 -11.15 29.02
C ASN A 172 -1.57 -10.98 28.81
N ILE A 173 -2.01 -9.92 28.11
CA ILE A 173 -3.42 -9.73 27.75
C ILE A 173 -3.86 -10.84 26.78
N LEU A 174 -3.03 -11.17 25.78
CA LEU A 174 -3.29 -12.26 24.85
C LEU A 174 -3.39 -13.61 25.58
N VAL A 175 -2.41 -13.93 26.44
CA VAL A 175 -2.41 -15.17 27.24
C VAL A 175 -3.70 -15.30 28.05
N LYS A 176 -4.14 -14.25 28.76
CA LYS A 176 -5.41 -14.26 29.52
C LYS A 176 -6.65 -14.52 28.66
N LYS A 177 -6.61 -14.21 27.36
CA LYS A 177 -7.72 -14.56 26.44
C LYS A 177 -7.61 -16.00 25.97
N LEU A 178 -6.41 -16.48 25.67
CA LEU A 178 -6.17 -17.85 25.24
C LEU A 178 -6.46 -18.84 26.38
N GLU A 179 -6.17 -18.47 27.63
CA GLU A 179 -6.52 -19.24 28.83
C GLU A 179 -8.01 -19.61 28.89
N LYS A 180 -8.90 -18.74 28.38
CA LYS A 180 -10.35 -19.01 28.33
C LYS A 180 -10.72 -20.12 27.34
N HIS A 181 -9.80 -20.58 26.52
CA HIS A 181 -9.99 -21.60 25.49
C HIS A 181 -9.20 -22.89 25.77
N VAL A 182 -8.52 -22.97 26.92
CA VAL A 182 -7.86 -24.19 27.38
C VAL A 182 -8.90 -25.30 27.59
N ASP A 183 -8.57 -26.52 27.18
CA ASP A 183 -9.44 -27.70 27.22
C ASP A 183 -10.78 -27.55 26.48
N LYS A 184 -10.84 -26.65 25.49
CA LYS A 184 -11.99 -26.46 24.59
C LYS A 184 -11.64 -26.89 23.16
N GLU A 185 -12.65 -26.85 22.29
CA GLU A 185 -12.48 -27.13 20.86
C GLU A 185 -11.44 -26.23 20.21
N PRO A 186 -10.72 -26.73 19.18
CA PRO A 186 -9.82 -25.92 18.37
C PRO A 186 -10.53 -24.68 17.81
N PHE A 187 -9.86 -23.54 17.87
CA PHE A 187 -10.38 -22.28 17.34
C PHE A 187 -9.28 -21.51 16.60
N ASP A 188 -9.69 -20.55 15.76
CA ASP A 188 -8.77 -19.70 15.02
C ASP A 188 -8.21 -18.59 15.91
N VAL A 189 -6.89 -18.62 16.15
CA VAL A 189 -6.16 -17.63 16.95
C VAL A 189 -5.67 -16.43 16.13
N PHE A 190 -5.80 -16.46 14.80
CA PHE A 190 -5.23 -15.47 13.89
C PHE A 190 -5.60 -14.04 14.32
N MET A 191 -6.89 -13.78 14.53
CA MET A 191 -7.36 -12.45 14.92
C MET A 191 -6.87 -12.03 16.31
N ASP A 192 -6.77 -12.95 17.26
CA ASP A 192 -6.26 -12.61 18.60
C ASP A 192 -4.76 -12.24 18.57
N ILE A 193 -3.97 -12.95 17.75
CA ILE A 193 -2.55 -12.62 17.52
C ILE A 193 -2.41 -11.28 16.79
N THR A 194 -3.18 -11.05 15.72
CA THR A 194 -3.06 -9.79 14.96
C THR A 194 -3.43 -8.57 15.81
N LEU A 195 -4.46 -8.66 16.65
CA LEU A 195 -4.81 -7.56 17.55
C LEU A 195 -3.76 -7.31 18.62
N CYS A 196 -3.10 -8.35 19.12
CA CYS A 196 -1.96 -8.21 20.03
C CYS A 196 -0.78 -7.52 19.34
N ALA A 197 -0.42 -7.97 18.12
CA ALA A 197 0.64 -7.33 17.33
C ALA A 197 0.32 -5.86 17.03
N LEU A 198 -0.94 -5.55 16.72
CA LEU A 198 -1.39 -4.18 16.48
C LEU A 198 -1.23 -3.30 17.72
N ASP A 199 -1.66 -3.75 18.89
CA ASP A 199 -1.48 -2.99 20.14
C ASP A 199 0.03 -2.80 20.46
N ILE A 200 0.87 -3.82 20.24
CA ILE A 200 2.32 -3.72 20.41
C ILE A 200 2.92 -2.65 19.50
N ILE A 201 2.62 -2.66 18.19
CA ILE A 201 3.21 -1.68 17.27
C ILE A 201 2.66 -0.27 17.54
N CYS A 202 1.38 -0.14 17.90
CA CYS A 202 0.80 1.16 18.24
C CYS A 202 1.47 1.78 19.46
N GLU A 203 1.74 0.98 20.49
CA GLU A 203 2.38 1.45 21.71
C GLU A 203 3.88 1.70 21.53
N THR A 204 4.59 0.79 20.86
CA THR A 204 6.06 0.92 20.69
C THR A 204 6.43 1.97 19.64
N ALA A 205 5.74 2.00 18.49
CA ALA A 205 6.06 2.90 17.41
C ALA A 205 5.34 4.26 17.53
N MET A 206 4.06 4.29 17.85
CA MET A 206 3.30 5.55 17.93
C MET A 206 3.21 6.12 19.34
N GLY A 207 3.55 5.35 20.37
CA GLY A 207 3.45 5.80 21.76
C GLY A 207 2.01 5.92 22.26
N ARG A 208 1.06 5.16 21.67
CA ARG A 208 -0.37 5.16 22.04
C ARG A 208 -0.93 3.74 22.11
N ASN A 209 -1.66 3.44 23.18
CA ASN A 209 -2.45 2.22 23.29
C ASN A 209 -3.80 2.41 22.56
N VAL A 210 -4.11 1.53 21.59
CA VAL A 210 -5.37 1.55 20.84
C VAL A 210 -6.42 0.63 21.47
N GLY A 211 -5.99 -0.34 22.27
CA GLY A 211 -6.86 -1.30 22.93
C GLY A 211 -7.55 -2.21 21.93
N ALA A 212 -6.90 -2.50 20.81
CA ALA A 212 -7.40 -3.34 19.73
C ALA A 212 -7.79 -4.74 20.26
N GLN A 213 -7.03 -5.25 21.22
CA GLN A 213 -7.35 -6.51 21.90
C GLN A 213 -8.69 -6.49 22.65
N LYS A 214 -9.12 -5.34 23.19
CA LYS A 214 -10.39 -5.20 23.91
C LYS A 214 -11.55 -4.85 22.98
N ASN A 215 -11.29 -4.09 21.93
CA ASN A 215 -12.28 -3.63 20.95
C ASN A 215 -11.97 -4.19 19.56
N LYS A 216 -12.27 -5.48 19.36
CA LYS A 216 -12.03 -6.18 18.08
C LYS A 216 -12.77 -5.53 16.91
N ASP A 217 -13.92 -4.91 17.18
CA ASP A 217 -14.79 -4.28 16.20
C ASP A 217 -14.45 -2.79 15.96
N SER A 218 -13.27 -2.34 16.38
CA SER A 218 -12.84 -0.97 16.13
C SER A 218 -12.85 -0.67 14.63
N GLU A 219 -13.31 0.53 14.29
CA GLU A 219 -13.46 0.94 12.89
C GLU A 219 -12.10 0.94 12.16
N TYR A 220 -11.02 1.23 12.88
CA TYR A 220 -9.65 1.23 12.40
C TYR A 220 -9.17 -0.18 12.00
N VAL A 221 -9.30 -1.19 12.88
CA VAL A 221 -8.94 -2.57 12.58
C VAL A 221 -9.71 -3.08 11.36
N SER A 222 -11.03 -2.87 11.35
CA SER A 222 -11.89 -3.22 10.20
C SER A 222 -11.44 -2.53 8.91
N ALA A 223 -10.98 -1.27 9.00
CA ALA A 223 -10.50 -0.53 7.85
C ALA A 223 -9.19 -1.10 7.28
N ILE A 224 -8.23 -1.51 8.12
CA ILE A 224 -6.97 -2.13 7.67
C ILE A 224 -7.26 -3.38 6.84
N TYR A 225 -7.98 -4.36 7.41
CA TYR A 225 -8.27 -5.61 6.71
C TYR A 225 -9.04 -5.40 5.42
N ARG A 226 -10.06 -4.55 5.47
CA ARG A 226 -10.88 -4.29 4.29
C ARG A 226 -10.10 -3.54 3.22
N MET A 227 -9.19 -2.64 3.60
CA MET A 227 -8.31 -1.95 2.67
C MET A 227 -7.37 -2.94 1.97
N SER A 228 -6.71 -3.83 2.72
CA SER A 228 -5.82 -4.85 2.16
C SER A 228 -6.53 -5.76 1.15
N ASP A 229 -7.74 -6.24 1.46
CA ASP A 229 -8.56 -7.03 0.53
C ASP A 229 -8.97 -6.24 -0.72
N LEU A 230 -9.37 -4.96 -0.58
CA LEU A 230 -9.71 -4.12 -1.72
C LEU A 230 -8.50 -3.85 -2.63
N ILE A 231 -7.33 -3.60 -2.07
CA ILE A 231 -6.09 -3.37 -2.81
C ILE A 231 -5.66 -4.64 -3.54
N GLN A 232 -5.67 -5.80 -2.87
CA GLN A 232 -5.32 -7.08 -3.50
C GLN A 232 -6.26 -7.42 -4.66
N ARG A 233 -7.57 -7.24 -4.48
CA ARG A 233 -8.56 -7.43 -5.55
C ARG A 233 -8.31 -6.49 -6.72
N ARG A 234 -7.97 -5.23 -6.44
CA ARG A 234 -7.66 -4.23 -7.47
C ARG A 234 -6.39 -4.58 -8.25
N GLN A 235 -5.33 -5.02 -7.56
CA GLN A 235 -4.10 -5.52 -8.19
C GLN A 235 -4.38 -6.66 -9.18
N MET A 236 -5.27 -7.58 -8.83
CA MET A 236 -5.65 -8.74 -9.66
C MET A 236 -6.76 -8.46 -10.70
N SER A 237 -7.24 -7.22 -10.81
CA SER A 237 -8.35 -6.84 -11.69
C SER A 237 -7.96 -5.65 -12.58
N PRO A 238 -7.34 -5.90 -13.76
CA PRO A 238 -6.84 -4.84 -14.65
C PRO A 238 -7.90 -3.81 -15.07
N TRP A 239 -9.15 -4.22 -15.21
CA TRP A 239 -10.27 -3.32 -15.54
C TRP A 239 -10.60 -2.31 -14.42
N LEU A 240 -10.08 -2.52 -13.19
CA LEU A 240 -10.18 -1.60 -12.06
C LEU A 240 -8.92 -0.74 -11.87
N TRP A 241 -7.91 -0.88 -12.72
CA TRP A 241 -6.69 -0.09 -12.61
C TRP A 241 -6.89 1.39 -12.90
N PRO A 242 -7.67 1.80 -13.93
CA PRO A 242 -7.95 3.21 -14.17
C PRO A 242 -8.67 3.83 -12.97
N ASP A 243 -8.08 4.86 -12.37
CA ASP A 243 -8.58 5.49 -11.14
C ASP A 243 -10.01 6.03 -11.32
N PHE A 244 -10.33 6.57 -12.49
CA PHE A 244 -11.67 7.08 -12.79
C PHE A 244 -12.71 5.95 -12.79
N LEU A 245 -12.41 4.81 -13.40
CA LEU A 245 -13.32 3.66 -13.39
C LEU A 245 -13.49 3.13 -11.97
N PHE A 246 -12.38 2.97 -11.24
CA PHE A 246 -12.43 2.47 -9.86
C PHE A 246 -13.32 3.35 -8.97
N ALA A 247 -13.19 4.68 -9.08
CA ALA A 247 -13.99 5.63 -8.31
C ALA A 247 -15.51 5.55 -8.58
N LEU A 248 -15.92 5.11 -9.78
CA LEU A 248 -17.33 4.92 -10.14
C LEU A 248 -17.94 3.65 -9.52
N PHE A 249 -17.13 2.63 -9.23
CA PHE A 249 -17.60 1.39 -8.64
C PHE A 249 -17.81 1.49 -7.12
N LYS A 250 -18.66 0.60 -6.58
CA LYS A 250 -18.89 0.47 -5.12
C LYS A 250 -17.59 0.24 -4.37
N ALA A 251 -16.70 -0.59 -4.92
CA ALA A 251 -15.39 -0.89 -4.35
C ALA A 251 -14.50 0.36 -4.19
N GLY A 252 -14.50 1.29 -5.17
CA GLY A 252 -13.72 2.52 -5.06
C GLY A 252 -14.30 3.52 -4.06
N ARG A 253 -15.63 3.61 -3.94
CA ARG A 253 -16.27 4.40 -2.88
C ARG A 253 -15.95 3.84 -1.49
N GLU A 254 -15.99 2.52 -1.35
CA GLU A 254 -15.64 1.84 -0.11
C GLU A 254 -14.17 2.04 0.24
N HIS A 255 -13.26 1.89 -0.73
CA HIS A 255 -11.85 2.19 -0.58
C HIS A 255 -11.63 3.62 -0.08
N ARG A 256 -12.28 4.62 -0.69
CA ARG A 256 -12.15 6.02 -0.23
C ARG A 256 -12.63 6.21 1.21
N ARG A 257 -13.75 5.59 1.59
CA ARG A 257 -14.27 5.67 2.96
C ARG A 257 -13.30 5.05 3.97
N LYS A 258 -12.80 3.85 3.68
CA LYS A 258 -11.84 3.16 4.55
C LYS A 258 -10.51 3.90 4.63
N LEU A 259 -10.06 4.49 3.52
CA LEU A 259 -8.84 5.30 3.48
C LEU A 259 -8.94 6.50 4.42
N ASN A 260 -10.07 7.21 4.40
CA ASN A 260 -10.28 8.36 5.29
C ASN A 260 -10.23 7.94 6.78
N ILE A 261 -10.75 6.76 7.14
CA ILE A 261 -10.68 6.26 8.52
C ILE A 261 -9.22 6.02 8.92
N LEU A 262 -8.43 5.40 8.03
CA LEU A 262 -7.01 5.10 8.28
C LEU A 262 -6.20 6.40 8.43
N HIS A 263 -6.36 7.35 7.51
CA HIS A 263 -5.68 8.65 7.59
C HIS A 263 -6.14 9.48 8.78
N ASN A 264 -7.43 9.51 9.10
CA ASN A 264 -7.91 10.25 10.27
C ASN A 264 -7.30 9.69 11.56
N PHE A 265 -7.16 8.37 11.66
CA PHE A 265 -6.53 7.76 12.81
C PHE A 265 -5.05 8.16 12.92
N THR A 266 -4.27 8.03 11.84
CA THR A 266 -2.85 8.40 11.88
C THR A 266 -2.63 9.91 12.05
N ASP A 267 -3.46 10.74 11.41
CA ASP A 267 -3.44 12.19 11.56
C ASP A 267 -3.70 12.61 13.03
N THR A 268 -4.67 11.96 13.69
CA THR A 268 -5.00 12.20 15.11
C THR A 268 -3.83 11.85 16.02
N VAL A 269 -3.23 10.68 15.81
CA VAL A 269 -2.09 10.22 16.62
C VAL A 269 -0.88 11.13 16.46
N ILE A 270 -0.59 11.57 15.22
CA ILE A 270 0.51 12.50 14.96
C ILE A 270 0.24 13.87 15.62
N ALA A 271 -0.99 14.37 15.54
CA ALA A 271 -1.36 15.66 16.13
C ALA A 271 -1.22 15.64 17.66
N GLU A 272 -1.80 14.64 18.33
CA GLU A 272 -1.70 14.46 19.79
C GLU A 272 -0.23 14.39 20.23
N LYS A 273 0.61 13.63 19.52
CA LYS A 273 2.04 13.50 19.84
C LYS A 273 2.82 14.80 19.62
N ALA A 274 2.51 15.53 18.55
CA ALA A 274 3.11 16.84 18.31
C ALA A 274 2.77 17.85 19.43
N GLU A 275 1.54 17.80 19.96
CA GLU A 275 1.12 18.63 21.10
C GLU A 275 1.81 18.21 22.41
N GLU A 276 1.91 16.91 22.69
CA GLU A 276 2.63 16.39 23.86
C GLU A 276 4.10 16.86 23.88
N LEU A 277 4.77 16.84 22.73
CA LEU A 277 6.15 17.31 22.60
C LEU A 277 6.28 18.81 22.85
N LYS A 278 5.37 19.63 22.29
CA LYS A 278 5.35 21.08 22.54
C LYS A 278 5.15 21.40 24.01
N ASN A 279 4.17 20.76 24.65
CA ASN A 279 3.88 20.96 26.08
C ASN A 279 5.06 20.55 26.96
N THR A 280 5.78 19.50 26.59
CA THR A 280 6.97 19.04 27.33
C THR A 280 8.16 20.01 27.16
N GLN A 281 8.33 20.59 25.97
CA GLN A 281 9.36 21.61 25.72
C GLN A 281 9.06 22.91 26.45
N GLN A 282 7.79 23.35 26.48
CA GLN A 282 7.36 24.55 27.18
C GLN A 282 7.55 24.41 28.71
N LYS A 283 7.16 23.26 29.29
CA LYS A 283 7.41 22.96 30.71
C LYS A 283 8.89 22.92 31.09
N LYS A 284 9.79 22.56 30.16
CA LYS A 284 11.24 22.62 30.41
C LYS A 284 11.77 24.05 30.37
N HIS A 285 11.20 24.91 29.53
CA HIS A 285 11.60 26.31 29.40
C HIS A 285 11.08 27.18 30.55
N ASP A 286 9.94 26.81 31.16
CA ASP A 286 9.35 27.52 32.30
C ASP A 286 9.98 27.13 33.66
N ASN A 287 10.74 26.03 33.72
CA ASN A 287 11.25 25.44 34.97
C ASN A 287 12.79 25.51 35.08
N ASP A 288 13.42 26.52 34.47
CA ASP A 288 14.88 26.73 34.44
C ASP A 288 15.44 27.25 35.79
N GLY A 289 14.97 26.64 36.88
CA GLY A 289 15.38 26.90 38.25
C GLY A 289 15.19 25.64 39.08
N ASN A 290 16.17 24.75 39.01
CA ASN A 290 16.37 23.63 39.93
C ASN A 290 15.37 22.45 39.85
N SER A 291 15.74 21.41 39.12
CA SER A 291 15.54 20.04 39.57
C SER A 291 16.41 19.08 38.76
N GLU A 292 17.40 18.53 39.46
CA GLU A 292 18.17 17.38 39.01
C GLU A 292 17.26 16.18 38.70
N GLU A 293 17.69 15.42 37.70
CA GLU A 293 17.33 14.06 37.33
C GLU A 293 16.33 13.32 38.24
N SER A 294 15.03 13.40 37.91
CA SER A 294 14.09 12.32 38.22
C SER A 294 12.94 12.31 37.22
N GLY A 295 13.28 12.09 35.95
CA GLY A 295 12.31 11.68 34.95
C GLY A 295 12.66 10.26 34.55
N SER A 296 11.85 9.28 34.96
CA SER A 296 11.87 7.93 34.36
C SER A 296 12.14 8.08 32.86
N LYS A 297 13.22 7.48 32.33
CA LYS A 297 13.58 7.55 30.90
C LYS A 297 12.32 7.34 30.07
N LYS A 298 11.72 8.42 29.58
CA LYS A 298 10.48 8.33 28.81
C LYS A 298 10.88 7.65 27.51
N ARG A 299 10.33 6.46 27.27
CA ARG A 299 10.65 5.64 26.09
C ARG A 299 10.45 6.50 24.86
N LYS A 300 11.50 6.67 24.05
CA LYS A 300 11.39 7.41 22.80
C LYS A 300 10.70 6.50 21.79
N ALA A 301 9.45 6.81 21.45
CA ALA A 301 8.71 6.08 20.44
C ALA A 301 9.30 6.39 19.05
N PHE A 302 9.05 5.52 18.06
CA PHE A 302 9.45 5.76 16.67
C PHE A 302 8.93 7.12 16.15
N LEU A 303 7.69 7.47 16.47
CA LEU A 303 7.09 8.76 16.11
C LEU A 303 7.81 9.96 16.76
N ASP A 304 8.33 9.83 17.98
CA ASP A 304 9.14 10.90 18.61
C ASP A 304 10.43 11.15 17.82
N MET A 305 11.01 10.08 17.25
CA MET A 305 12.21 10.18 16.42
C MET A 305 11.87 10.84 15.09
N LEU A 306 10.76 10.46 14.43
CA LEU A 306 10.31 11.10 13.18
C LEU A 306 9.99 12.59 13.36
N LEU A 307 9.35 12.98 14.46
CA LEU A 307 8.99 14.38 14.74
C LEU A 307 10.21 15.28 14.97
N ASN A 308 11.31 14.70 15.45
CA ASN A 308 12.58 15.40 15.66
C ASN A 308 13.58 15.19 14.51
N ALA A 309 13.27 14.34 13.54
CA ALA A 309 14.18 14.01 12.46
C ALA A 309 14.31 15.16 11.45
N THR A 310 15.53 15.31 10.96
CA THR A 310 15.89 16.20 9.86
C THR A 310 16.42 15.37 8.70
N ASP A 311 16.13 15.78 7.48
CA ASP A 311 16.70 15.19 6.26
C ASP A 311 18.21 15.50 6.12
N ASP A 312 18.82 15.00 5.05
CA ASP A 312 20.24 15.20 4.77
C ASP A 312 20.61 16.68 4.51
N GLU A 313 19.63 17.55 4.26
CA GLU A 313 19.77 19.01 4.12
C GLU A 313 19.57 19.77 5.45
N GLY A 314 19.30 19.04 6.55
CA GLY A 314 19.02 19.60 7.87
C GLY A 314 17.59 20.15 8.02
N LYS A 315 16.71 19.90 7.05
CA LYS A 315 15.32 20.35 7.08
C LYS A 315 14.43 19.31 7.76
N LYS A 316 13.47 19.78 8.56
CA LYS A 316 12.50 18.90 9.21
C LYS A 316 11.58 18.23 8.18
N LEU A 317 11.19 17.00 8.49
CA LEU A 317 10.19 16.28 7.70
C LEU A 317 8.87 17.05 7.65
N SER A 318 8.24 17.05 6.48
CA SER A 318 6.88 17.58 6.38
C SER A 318 5.89 16.66 7.10
N TYR A 319 4.76 17.22 7.51
CA TYR A 319 3.68 16.43 8.12
C TYR A 319 3.25 15.27 7.23
N LYS A 320 3.17 15.51 5.91
CA LYS A 320 2.85 14.48 4.93
C LYS A 320 3.89 13.35 4.95
N ASP A 321 5.18 13.69 4.97
CA ASP A 321 6.23 12.67 5.00
C ASP A 321 6.20 11.84 6.29
N ILE A 322 5.94 12.46 7.44
CA ILE A 322 5.80 11.75 8.71
C ILE A 322 4.63 10.77 8.62
N ARG A 323 3.49 11.22 8.09
CA ARG A 323 2.32 10.35 7.90
C ARG A 323 2.60 9.19 6.94
N GLU A 324 3.30 9.41 5.84
CA GLU A 324 3.70 8.35 4.90
C GLU A 324 4.48 7.24 5.62
N GLU A 325 5.40 7.60 6.51
CA GLU A 325 6.15 6.61 7.30
C GLU A 325 5.27 5.94 8.36
N VAL A 326 4.46 6.70 9.11
CA VAL A 326 3.56 6.13 10.13
C VAL A 326 2.56 5.16 9.49
N ASP A 327 1.89 5.54 8.40
CA ASP A 327 0.97 4.67 7.66
C ASP A 327 1.69 3.41 7.17
N THR A 328 2.94 3.52 6.69
CA THR A 328 3.75 2.39 6.24
C THR A 328 4.06 1.41 7.38
N PHE A 329 4.53 1.91 8.53
CA PHE A 329 4.85 1.07 9.70
C PHE A 329 3.64 0.47 10.41
N MET A 330 2.46 1.07 10.22
CA MET A 330 1.20 0.51 10.72
C MET A 330 0.61 -0.55 9.80
N PHE A 331 1.01 -0.55 8.52
CA PHE A 331 0.57 -1.52 7.52
C PHE A 331 1.41 -2.80 7.51
N GLU A 332 2.74 -2.66 7.56
CA GLU A 332 3.71 -3.77 7.65
C GLU A 332 3.80 -4.31 9.07
#